data_AF-A0A971FTD6-F1
#
_entry.id   AF-A0A971FTD6-F1
#
_cell.length_a   1.000
_cell.length_b   1.000
_cell.length_c   1.000
_cell.angle_alpha   90.00
_cell.angle_beta   90.00
_cell.angle_gamma   90.00
#
_symmetry.space_group_name_H-M   'P 1'
#
loop_
_entity.id
_entity.type
_entity.pdbx_description
1 polymer ?
#
loop_
_entity_poly.entity_id
_entity_poly.type
_entity_poly.pdbx_seq_one_letter_code
_entity_poly.pdbx_strand_id
1 'polypeptide(L)'
;MKKGLTELIFILDRSGSMSGLESDTIGGFNSLLNKQKQEEGSCVITTVLFDDRYELLHDRINLQGVKPITEKEYYVRGSTALLDAVGRTINKIRNVQKNTAAEEQAEKVLFVITTDGMENASREY
;
A
#
# COMPACT_ATOMS: atom_id res chain seq x y z
N MET A 1 -21.99 4.07 -3.89
CA MET A 1 -20.78 3.23 -3.91
C MET A 1 -20.93 2.19 -5.02
N LYS A 2 -19.84 1.87 -5.73
CA LYS A 2 -19.81 0.84 -6.77
C LYS A 2 -19.82 -0.54 -6.12
N LYS A 3 -20.87 -1.34 -6.38
CA LYS A 3 -20.99 -2.68 -5.82
C LYS A 3 -19.83 -3.57 -6.25
N GLY A 4 -19.20 -4.25 -5.30
CA GLY A 4 -18.10 -5.17 -5.53
C GLY A 4 -16.76 -4.51 -5.85
N LEU A 5 -16.64 -3.17 -5.74
CA LEU A 5 -15.35 -2.48 -5.86
C LEU A 5 -14.63 -2.41 -4.51
N THR A 6 -13.44 -2.98 -4.46
CA THR A 6 -12.52 -2.86 -3.33
C THR A 6 -11.33 -1.96 -3.68
N GLU A 7 -11.03 -0.99 -2.84
CA GLU A 7 -9.78 -0.25 -2.88
C GLU A 7 -8.81 -0.87 -1.87
N LEU A 8 -7.76 -1.49 -2.38
CA LEU A 8 -6.72 -2.16 -1.59
C LEU A 8 -5.48 -1.27 -1.51
N ILE A 9 -5.05 -0.97 -0.29
CA ILE A 9 -3.90 -0.10 -0.04
C ILE A 9 -2.84 -0.88 0.70
N PHE A 10 -1.67 -1.02 0.09
CA PHE A 10 -0.47 -1.51 0.73
C PHE A 10 0.40 -0.35 1.19
N ILE A 11 0.88 -0.43 2.42
CA ILE A 11 1.89 0.46 3.00
C ILE A 11 3.03 -0.44 3.45
N LEU A 12 4.09 -0.49 2.63
CA LEU A 12 5.23 -1.37 2.83
C LEU A 12 6.39 -0.56 3.39
N ASP A 13 6.80 -0.94 4.60
CA ASP A 13 8.02 -0.45 5.22
C ASP A 13 9.21 -0.98 4.46
N ARG A 14 10.11 -0.10 4.03
CA ARG A 14 11.40 -0.43 3.46
C ARG A 14 12.52 0.28 4.21
N SER A 15 12.30 0.62 5.47
CA SER A 15 13.31 1.21 6.35
C SER A 15 14.48 0.26 6.55
N GLY A 16 15.63 0.78 7.00
CA GLY A 16 16.81 -0.04 7.26
C GLY A 16 16.60 -1.14 8.32
N SER A 17 15.60 -1.00 9.20
CA SER A 17 15.29 -2.02 10.21
C SER A 17 14.67 -3.28 9.61
N MET A 18 14.08 -3.17 8.41
CA MET A 18 13.57 -4.30 7.63
C MET A 18 14.68 -5.15 6.97
N SER A 19 15.96 -4.84 7.19
CA SER A 19 17.09 -5.59 6.63
C SER A 19 17.02 -7.07 7.03
N GLY A 20 17.09 -7.95 6.03
CA GLY A 20 16.92 -9.40 6.21
C GLY A 20 15.47 -9.89 6.09
N LEU A 21 14.49 -8.98 5.97
CA LEU A 21 13.06 -9.29 5.78
C LEU A 21 12.57 -8.97 4.36
N GLU A 22 13.46 -8.67 3.41
CA GLU A 22 13.10 -8.23 2.06
C GLU A 22 12.35 -9.32 1.29
N SER A 23 12.91 -10.53 1.29
CA SER A 23 12.31 -11.68 0.63
C SER A 23 10.92 -12.00 1.19
N ASP A 24 10.76 -11.92 2.51
CA ASP A 24 9.48 -12.17 3.18
C ASP A 24 8.46 -11.09 2.86
N THR A 25 8.88 -9.82 2.82
CA THR A 25 8.01 -8.70 2.48
C THR A 25 7.54 -8.76 1.02
N ILE A 26 8.46 -9.02 0.09
CA ILE A 26 8.16 -9.23 -1.33
C ILE A 26 7.24 -10.45 -1.51
N GLY A 27 7.57 -11.57 -0.87
CA GLY A 27 6.78 -12.80 -0.94
C GLY A 27 5.38 -12.64 -0.37
N GLY A 28 5.24 -11.96 0.77
CA GLY A 28 3.98 -11.63 1.41
C GLY A 28 3.10 -10.75 0.53
N PHE A 29 3.65 -9.65 0.00
CA PHE A 29 2.95 -8.78 -0.93
C PHE A 29 2.48 -9.53 -2.18
N ASN A 30 3.37 -10.26 -2.84
CA ASN A 30 3.07 -10.99 -4.08
C ASN A 30 2.03 -12.10 -3.86
N SER A 31 2.06 -12.76 -2.69
CA SER A 31 1.07 -13.78 -2.32
C SER A 31 -0.32 -13.18 -2.11
N LEU A 32 -0.41 -12.07 -1.39
CA LEU A 32 -1.67 -11.33 -1.19
C LEU A 32 -2.21 -10.77 -2.51
N LEU A 33 -1.34 -10.20 -3.34
CA LEU A 33 -1.67 -9.71 -4.68
C LEU A 33 -2.32 -10.82 -5.52
N ASN A 34 -1.70 -12.01 -5.58
CA ASN A 34 -2.21 -13.13 -6.37
C ASN A 34 -3.52 -13.68 -5.83
N LYS A 35 -3.69 -13.76 -4.50
CA LYS A 35 -4.97 -14.15 -3.89
C LYS A 35 -6.07 -13.16 -4.26
N GLN A 36 -5.83 -11.86 -4.10
CA GLN A 36 -6.83 -10.84 -4.40
C GLN A 36 -7.21 -10.80 -5.89
N LYS A 37 -6.32 -11.17 -6.80
CA LYS A 37 -6.62 -11.28 -8.24
C LYS A 37 -7.61 -12.39 -8.58
N GLN A 38 -7.73 -13.41 -7.73
CA GLN A 38 -8.63 -14.54 -7.90
C GLN A 38 -9.99 -14.33 -7.24
N GLU A 39 -10.10 -13.34 -6.35
CA GLU A 39 -11.36 -12.97 -5.70
C GLU A 39 -12.35 -12.36 -6.70
N GLU A 40 -13.64 -12.63 -6.49
CA GLU A 40 -14.71 -12.02 -7.28
C GLU A 40 -14.82 -10.51 -6.99
N GLY A 41 -15.16 -9.75 -8.04
CA GLY A 41 -15.33 -8.29 -7.96
C GLY A 41 -14.21 -7.51 -8.62
N SER A 42 -14.28 -6.19 -8.49
CA SER A 42 -13.27 -5.28 -9.02
C SER A 42 -12.35 -4.81 -7.90
N CYS A 43 -11.05 -4.71 -8.17
CA CYS A 43 -10.09 -4.20 -7.21
C CYS A 43 -9.18 -3.16 -7.86
N VAL A 44 -9.04 -2.02 -7.19
CA VAL A 44 -8.00 -1.03 -7.47
C VAL A 44 -6.98 -1.08 -6.35
N ILE A 45 -5.70 -0.98 -6.69
CA ILE A 45 -4.61 -1.09 -5.74
C ILE A 45 -3.79 0.20 -5.71
N THR A 46 -3.44 0.60 -4.50
CA THR A 46 -2.41 1.59 -4.21
C THR A 46 -1.30 0.91 -3.42
N THR A 47 -0.05 1.14 -3.78
CA THR A 47 1.10 0.61 -3.04
C THR A 47 2.04 1.76 -2.72
N VAL A 48 2.26 1.96 -1.42
CA VAL A 48 3.18 2.93 -0.86
C VAL A 48 4.39 2.17 -0.35
N LEU A 49 5.58 2.65 -0.72
CA LEU A 49 6.83 2.26 -0.09
C LEU A 49 7.27 3.41 0.82
N PHE A 50 7.58 3.10 2.08
CA PHE A 50 8.00 4.13 3.02
C PHE A 50 9.28 3.77 3.78
N ASP A 51 10.05 4.81 4.05
CA ASP A 51 11.19 4.85 4.96
C ASP A 51 11.09 6.21 5.69
N ASP A 52 12.12 7.05 5.69
CA ASP A 52 12.01 8.49 6.01
C ASP A 52 11.37 9.29 4.86
N ARG A 53 11.10 8.63 3.73
CA ARG A 53 10.46 9.16 2.54
C ARG A 53 9.19 8.38 2.24
N TYR A 54 8.31 9.02 1.48
CA TYR A 54 7.04 8.46 1.02
C TYR A 54 7.07 8.31 -0.50
N GLU A 55 6.83 7.11 -1.01
CA GLU A 55 6.87 6.83 -2.45
C GLU A 55 5.64 6.03 -2.88
N LEU A 56 4.98 6.48 -3.93
CA LEU A 56 3.87 5.75 -4.56
C LEU A 56 4.43 4.87 -5.67
N LEU A 57 4.42 3.56 -5.45
CA LEU A 57 4.77 2.58 -6.48
C LEU A 57 3.58 2.33 -7.43
N HIS A 58 2.39 2.21 -6.85
CA HIS A 58 1.13 2.06 -7.59
C HIS A 58 0.13 3.08 -7.06
N ASP A 59 -0.56 3.80 -7.95
CA ASP A 59 -1.58 4.78 -7.58
C ASP A 59 -2.91 4.44 -8.25
N ARG A 60 -3.80 3.78 -7.50
CA ARG A 60 -5.16 3.42 -7.89
C ARG A 60 -5.28 2.75 -9.27
N ILE A 61 -4.37 1.85 -9.57
CA ILE A 61 -4.41 1.09 -10.83
C ILE A 61 -5.24 -0.18 -10.65
N ASN A 62 -5.80 -0.70 -11.75
CA ASN A 62 -6.53 -1.97 -11.72
C ASN A 62 -5.58 -3.09 -11.28
N LEU A 63 -5.98 -3.85 -10.25
CA LEU A 63 -5.20 -4.96 -9.68
C LEU A 63 -4.74 -5.96 -10.75
N GLN A 64 -5.57 -6.24 -11.76
CA GLN A 64 -5.27 -7.21 -12.81
C GLN A 64 -4.05 -6.80 -13.65
N GLY A 65 -3.78 -5.50 -13.79
CA GLY A 65 -2.63 -4.96 -14.52
C GLY A 65 -1.33 -4.90 -13.69
N VAL A 66 -1.39 -5.16 -12.39
CA VAL A 66 -0.23 -5.04 -11.49
C VAL A 66 0.65 -6.26 -11.57
N LYS A 67 1.95 -6.05 -11.74
CA LYS A 67 2.94 -7.13 -11.73
C LYS A 67 3.44 -7.38 -10.31
N PRO A 68 3.89 -8.62 -10.00
CA PRO A 68 4.65 -8.87 -8.79
C PRO A 68 5.84 -7.91 -8.67
N ILE A 69 6.12 -7.45 -7.45
CA ILE A 69 7.32 -6.64 -7.18
C ILE A 69 8.52 -7.56 -6.98
N THR A 70 9.70 -7.00 -7.21
CA THR A 70 11.00 -7.65 -7.03
C THR A 70 11.93 -6.74 -6.25
N GLU A 71 13.18 -7.18 -6.04
CA GLU A 71 14.26 -6.39 -5.43
C GLU A 71 14.57 -5.09 -6.19
N LYS A 72 14.10 -4.95 -7.44
CA LYS A 72 14.22 -3.70 -8.21
C LYS A 72 13.30 -2.60 -7.68
N GLU A 73 12.11 -2.98 -7.24
CA GLU A 73 11.10 -2.06 -6.73
C GLU A 73 11.19 -1.93 -5.20
N TYR A 74 11.49 -3.02 -4.50
CA TYR A 74 11.56 -3.07 -3.04
C TYR A 74 12.97 -3.44 -2.57
N TYR A 75 13.59 -2.54 -1.82
CA TYR A 75 14.87 -2.73 -1.14
C TYR A 75 14.94 -1.80 0.06
N VAL A 76 15.67 -2.20 1.10
CA VAL A 76 15.72 -1.46 2.37
C VAL A 76 16.64 -0.24 2.30
N ARG A 77 16.27 0.84 2.98
CA ARG A 77 17.07 2.07 3.14
C ARG A 77 16.47 2.97 4.23
N GLY A 78 17.24 3.95 4.69
CA GLY A 78 16.67 5.05 5.49
C GLY A 78 16.14 4.66 6.86
N SER A 79 15.30 5.53 7.42
CA SER A 79 14.69 5.40 8.76
C SER A 79 13.20 5.04 8.67
N THR A 80 12.48 4.97 9.80
CA THR A 80 11.10 4.47 9.83
C THR A 80 10.14 5.62 10.18
N ALA A 81 9.40 6.14 9.20
CA ALA A 81 8.36 7.16 9.37
C ALA A 81 6.94 6.59 9.09
N LEU A 82 6.58 5.53 9.83
CA LEU A 82 5.33 4.77 9.78
C LEU A 82 4.09 5.64 10.03
N LEU A 83 4.07 6.48 11.07
CA LEU A 83 2.90 7.29 11.39
C LEU A 83 2.62 8.29 10.27
N ASP A 84 3.66 8.94 9.76
CA ASP A 84 3.56 9.83 8.61
C ASP A 84 3.09 9.08 7.35
N ALA A 85 3.61 7.88 7.09
CA ALA A 85 3.20 7.07 5.94
C ALA A 85 1.71 6.67 6.02
N VAL A 86 1.24 6.23 7.19
CA VAL A 86 -0.16 5.85 7.42
C VAL A 86 -1.07 7.08 7.32
N GLY A 87 -0.76 8.15 8.05
CA GLY A 87 -1.56 9.38 8.08
C GLY A 87 -1.72 10.02 6.70
N ARG A 88 -0.61 10.13 5.96
CA ARG A 88 -0.62 10.65 4.58
C ARG A 88 -1.46 9.78 3.64
N THR A 89 -1.35 8.46 3.76
CA THR A 89 -2.10 7.55 2.89
C THR A 89 -3.60 7.59 3.20
N ILE A 90 -3.99 7.61 4.48
CA ILE A 90 -5.41 7.78 4.87
C ILE A 90 -5.97 9.09 4.30
N ASN A 91 -5.24 10.20 4.44
CA ASN A 91 -5.67 11.49 3.90
C ASN A 91 -5.78 11.48 2.37
N LYS A 92 -4.83 10.85 1.66
CA LYS A 92 -4.90 10.65 0.20
C LYS A 92 -6.16 9.90 -0.19
N ILE A 93 -6.41 8.72 0.41
CA ILE A 93 -7.55 7.87 0.05
C ILE A 93 -8.88 8.52 0.42
N ARG A 94 -8.97 9.18 1.58
CA ARG A 94 -10.15 9.98 1.95
C ARG A 94 -10.46 11.06 0.92
N ASN A 95 -9.44 11.79 0.47
CA ASN A 95 -9.62 12.86 -0.52
C ASN A 95 -10.06 12.28 -1.87
N VAL A 96 -9.48 11.16 -2.29
CA VAL A 96 -9.91 10.45 -3.51
C VAL A 96 -11.37 10.04 -3.42
N GLN A 97 -11.77 9.34 -2.36
CA GLN A 97 -13.14 8.86 -2.21
C GLN A 97 -14.14 10.01 -2.15
N LYS A 98 -13.82 11.09 -1.43
CA LYS A 98 -14.66 12.30 -1.33
C LYS A 98 -14.90 12.96 -2.69
N ASN A 99 -13.93 12.92 -3.60
CA ASN A 99 -14.01 13.57 -4.92
C ASN A 99 -14.37 12.59 -6.05
N THR A 100 -14.60 11.31 -5.75
CA THR A 100 -15.07 10.32 -6.72
C THR A 100 -16.60 10.32 -6.73
N ALA A 101 -17.20 10.23 -7.93
CA ALA A 101 -18.65 10.11 -8.08
C ALA A 101 -19.20 8.94 -7.24
N ALA A 102 -20.37 9.10 -6.64
CA ALA A 102 -20.90 8.15 -5.65
C ALA A 102 -21.00 6.72 -6.23
N GLU A 103 -21.35 6.59 -7.50
CA GLU A 103 -21.44 5.35 -8.27
C GLU A 103 -20.08 4.67 -8.54
N GLU A 104 -18.97 5.40 -8.43
CA GLU A 104 -17.59 4.91 -8.65
C GLU A 104 -16.76 4.84 -7.34
N GLN A 105 -17.32 5.29 -6.21
CA GLN A 105 -16.69 5.13 -4.89
C GLN A 105 -16.53 3.66 -4.53
N ALA A 106 -15.40 3.32 -3.90
CA ALA A 106 -15.16 1.95 -3.48
C ALA A 106 -16.15 1.56 -2.38
N GLU A 107 -16.73 0.37 -2.48
CA GLU A 107 -17.61 -0.19 -1.44
C GLU A 107 -16.80 -0.53 -0.18
N LYS A 108 -15.60 -1.07 -0.39
CA LYS A 108 -14.70 -1.48 0.68
C LYS A 108 -13.33 -0.83 0.47
N VAL A 109 -12.73 -0.37 1.56
CA VAL A 109 -11.37 0.16 1.58
C VAL A 109 -10.58 -0.67 2.58
N LEU A 110 -9.51 -1.33 2.13
CA LEU A 110 -8.69 -2.21 2.94
C LEU A 110 -7.25 -1.70 2.99
N PHE A 111 -6.74 -1.47 4.19
CA PHE A 111 -5.34 -1.13 4.42
C PHE A 111 -4.57 -2.36 4.89
N VAL A 112 -3.44 -2.62 4.25
CA VAL A 112 -2.47 -3.65 4.62
C VAL A 112 -1.15 -2.95 4.88
N ILE A 113 -0.69 -3.02 6.12
CA ILE A 113 0.56 -2.41 6.56
C ILE A 113 1.54 -3.54 6.87
N THR A 114 2.75 -3.46 6.30
CA THR A 114 3.84 -4.40 6.56
C THR A 114 5.03 -3.62 7.07
N THR A 115 5.43 -3.89 8.31
CA THR A 115 6.49 -3.17 9.05
C THR A 115 6.95 -4.06 10.21
N ASP A 116 8.16 -3.83 10.71
CA ASP A 116 8.67 -4.37 11.96
C ASP A 116 8.30 -3.52 13.20
N GLY A 117 7.65 -2.37 12.97
CA GLY A 117 7.14 -1.48 14.02
C GLY A 117 8.17 -0.54 14.66
N MET A 118 9.38 -0.44 14.11
CA MET A 118 10.49 0.34 14.69
C MET A 118 10.39 1.85 14.42
N GLU A 119 9.22 2.45 14.61
CA GLU A 119 8.97 3.87 14.34
C GLU A 119 9.99 4.81 15.01
N ASN A 120 10.57 5.74 14.24
CA ASN A 120 11.62 6.63 14.73
C ASN A 120 11.79 7.98 13.98
N ALA A 121 11.01 8.27 12.93
CA ALA A 121 11.26 9.40 12.05
C ALA A 121 10.04 10.26 11.67
N SER A 122 8.81 9.88 12.06
CA SER A 122 7.61 10.70 11.78
C SER A 122 7.65 12.06 12.46
N ARG A 123 7.02 13.06 11.83
CA ARG A 123 7.00 14.46 12.32
C ARG A 123 5.66 15.15 12.24
N GLU A 124 4.74 14.67 11.40
CA GLU A 124 3.47 15.32 11.12
C GLU A 124 2.31 14.61 11.82
N TYR A 125 2.36 13.27 11.89
CA TYR A 125 1.34 12.41 12.50
C TYR A 125 1.86 11.64 13.70
#